data_AF-A0A2G9QNG2-F1
#
_entry.id   AF-A0A2G9QNG2-F1
#
_cell.length_a   1.000
_cell.length_b   1.000
_cell.length_c   1.000
_cell.angle_alpha   90.00
_cell.angle_beta   90.00
_cell.angle_gamma   90.00
#
_symmetry.space_group_name_H-M   'P 1'
#
loop_
_entity.id
_entity.type
_entity.pdbx_description
1 polymer ?
#
loop_
_entity_poly.entity_id
_entity_poly.type
_entity_poly.pdbx_seq_one_letter_code
_entity_poly.pdbx_strand_id
1 'polypeptide(L)'
;MTGPSTYTATLGSNAHIPCTFTSDEDLMGSAQFAIIWYYNEFVILRTDVSVGYNTSKYSMDKYQALNGIANLRISNISVADRGIYKCSVSYAQLRQQTITVSVQAVPKITVVNDDVMINKTNFLCCEISGFYPVDINITWLRDGEPLGNVLEGKLQNNPDGTYSINSSIILRLTEEDRERNFSCRVQHVSLPTPLNKDLQLYIYGDEKMSSLPCTNDRDRFKSATIILGSFLGVSVLLLTIATAIAIWFLCKKQTPERADASIPMNPVQRNDGENANAREESEPEPEQNDEEEIEHLNQE
;
A
#
# COMPACT_ATOMS: atom_id res chain seq x y z
N MET A 1 30.35 3.35 -16.67
CA MET A 1 29.68 3.07 -15.38
C MET A 1 29.55 1.57 -15.27
N THR A 2 29.59 1.05 -14.06
CA THR A 2 29.51 -0.39 -13.79
C THR A 2 28.42 -0.63 -12.75
N GLY A 3 27.49 -1.52 -13.10
CA GLY A 3 26.35 -1.89 -12.27
C GLY A 3 25.56 -2.99 -12.98
N PRO A 4 24.74 -3.77 -12.25
CA PRO A 4 23.91 -4.80 -12.84
C PRO A 4 22.72 -4.16 -13.57
N SER A 5 22.16 -4.87 -14.54
CA SER A 5 20.89 -4.48 -15.17
C SER A 5 19.68 -4.71 -14.26
N THR A 6 19.80 -5.64 -13.32
CA THR A 6 18.75 -6.00 -12.36
C THR A 6 19.30 -6.16 -10.96
N TYR A 7 18.49 -5.82 -9.95
CA TYR A 7 18.84 -6.00 -8.55
C TYR A 7 17.63 -6.56 -7.80
N THR A 8 17.82 -7.67 -7.09
CA THR A 8 16.76 -8.30 -6.29
C THR A 8 16.91 -7.90 -4.84
N ALA A 9 15.88 -7.26 -4.28
CA ALA A 9 15.81 -6.83 -2.90
C ALA A 9 14.85 -7.71 -2.09
N THR A 10 15.22 -8.00 -0.84
CA THR A 10 14.34 -8.72 0.09
C THR A 10 13.44 -7.76 0.85
N LEU A 11 12.16 -8.06 0.95
CA LEU A 11 11.18 -7.28 1.72
C LEU A 11 11.65 -7.04 3.17
N GLY A 12 11.49 -5.82 3.67
CA GLY A 12 11.89 -5.39 5.01
C GLY A 12 13.40 -5.15 5.20
N SER A 13 14.24 -5.56 4.24
CA SER A 13 15.70 -5.39 4.32
C SER A 13 16.16 -4.00 3.88
N ASN A 14 17.44 -3.69 4.11
CA ASN A 14 18.09 -2.51 3.55
C ASN A 14 18.84 -2.90 2.28
N ALA A 15 18.36 -2.45 1.12
CA ALA A 15 19.01 -2.72 -0.16
C ALA A 15 20.18 -1.75 -0.40
N HIS A 16 21.22 -2.25 -1.09
CA HIS A 16 22.37 -1.47 -1.53
C HIS A 16 22.55 -1.68 -3.03
N ILE A 17 22.01 -0.77 -3.82
CA ILE A 17 22.04 -0.84 -5.28
C ILE A 17 23.40 -0.30 -5.75
N PRO A 18 24.23 -1.14 -6.38
CA PRO A 18 25.57 -0.74 -6.74
C PRO A 18 25.56 0.20 -7.95
N CYS A 19 26.35 1.26 -7.86
CA CYS A 19 26.68 2.13 -8.98
C CYS A 19 28.12 2.60 -8.82
N THR A 20 28.99 2.13 -9.70
CA THR A 20 30.39 2.57 -9.70
C THR A 20 30.77 3.21 -11.02
N PHE A 21 31.71 4.14 -10.96
CA PHE A 21 32.20 4.86 -12.13
C PHE A 21 33.69 5.15 -11.95
N THR A 22 34.39 5.24 -13.06
CA THR A 22 35.79 5.68 -13.06
C THR A 22 35.82 7.18 -12.77
N SER A 23 36.35 7.53 -11.61
CA SER A 23 36.68 8.90 -11.25
C SER A 23 37.88 9.40 -12.05
N ASP A 24 37.80 10.65 -12.50
CA ASP A 24 38.95 11.40 -13.01
C ASP A 24 39.29 12.44 -11.93
N GLU A 25 40.39 12.23 -11.20
CA GLU A 25 40.71 12.99 -9.98
C GLU A 25 40.75 14.51 -10.21
N ASP A 26 41.11 14.94 -11.42
CA ASP A 26 41.20 16.36 -11.79
C ASP A 26 39.82 17.03 -11.96
N LEU A 27 38.74 16.25 -12.12
CA LEU A 27 37.40 16.75 -12.45
C LEU A 27 36.39 16.63 -11.28
N MET A 28 36.75 15.91 -10.21
CA MET A 28 35.86 15.64 -9.06
C MET A 28 35.63 16.84 -8.14
N GLY A 29 36.42 17.92 -8.32
CA GLY A 29 36.25 19.21 -7.65
C GLY A 29 35.58 20.28 -8.51
N SER A 30 35.14 19.95 -9.73
CA SER A 30 34.50 20.93 -10.62
C SER A 30 33.06 21.24 -10.21
N ALA A 31 32.60 22.46 -10.45
CA ALA A 31 31.20 22.87 -10.23
C ALA A 31 30.19 22.08 -11.10
N GLN A 32 30.67 21.29 -12.06
CA GLN A 32 29.85 20.51 -12.99
C GLN A 32 29.69 19.05 -12.53
N PHE A 33 30.37 18.63 -11.46
CA PHE A 33 30.25 17.28 -10.92
C PHE A 33 28.93 17.09 -10.15
N ALA A 34 28.09 16.20 -10.66
CA ALA A 34 26.81 15.86 -10.06
C ALA A 34 26.55 14.34 -10.14
N ILE A 35 26.14 13.76 -9.03
CA ILE A 35 25.57 12.41 -8.99
C ILE A 35 24.10 12.54 -8.66
N ILE A 36 23.26 11.97 -9.51
CA ILE A 36 21.80 12.02 -9.39
C ILE A 36 21.25 10.60 -9.46
N TRP A 37 20.46 10.24 -8.46
CA TRP A 37 19.65 9.04 -8.49
C TRP A 37 18.21 9.40 -8.83
N TYR A 38 17.63 8.63 -9.75
CA TYR A 38 16.23 8.69 -10.09
C TYR A 38 15.51 7.42 -9.70
N TYR A 39 14.24 7.55 -9.29
CA TYR A 39 13.28 6.46 -9.18
C TYR A 39 12.09 6.77 -10.08
N ASN A 40 11.84 5.92 -11.07
CA ASN A 40 10.79 6.12 -12.08
C ASN A 40 10.80 7.55 -12.67
N GLU A 41 11.98 8.01 -13.11
CA GLU A 41 12.24 9.36 -13.66
C GLU A 41 12.18 10.54 -12.67
N PHE A 42 11.83 10.32 -11.40
CA PHE A 42 11.88 11.37 -10.36
C PHE A 42 13.22 11.38 -9.62
N VAL A 43 13.78 12.55 -9.39
CA VAL A 43 15.03 12.71 -8.61
C VAL A 43 14.77 12.35 -7.15
N ILE A 44 15.55 11.41 -6.60
CA ILE A 44 15.47 10.98 -5.20
C ILE A 44 16.69 11.36 -4.36
N LEU A 45 17.87 11.50 -4.99
CA LEU A 45 19.10 12.01 -4.37
C LEU A 45 19.91 12.80 -5.38
N ARG A 46 20.57 13.87 -4.93
CA ARG A 46 21.41 14.76 -5.74
C ARG A 46 22.52 15.35 -4.88
N THR A 47 23.73 15.49 -5.41
CA THR A 47 24.91 15.93 -4.64
C THR A 47 25.31 17.40 -4.82
N ASP A 48 24.91 18.05 -5.92
CA ASP A 48 25.40 19.37 -6.36
C ASP A 48 24.52 20.56 -5.92
N VAL A 49 23.31 20.33 -5.41
CA VAL A 49 22.40 21.38 -4.93
C VAL A 49 21.63 20.85 -3.73
N SER A 50 21.35 21.69 -2.74
CA SER A 50 20.69 21.46 -1.44
C SER A 50 19.28 20.82 -1.45
N VAL A 51 18.95 19.97 -2.43
CA VAL A 51 17.72 19.18 -2.52
C VAL A 51 18.11 17.73 -2.82
N GLY A 52 18.43 17.01 -1.75
CA GLY A 52 18.83 15.61 -1.76
C GLY A 52 19.47 15.17 -0.45
N TYR A 53 19.03 15.71 0.70
CA TYR A 53 19.46 15.19 1.99
C TYR A 53 19.06 13.71 2.08
N ASN A 54 19.95 12.88 2.63
CA ASN A 54 19.59 11.52 3.00
C ASN A 54 18.24 11.55 3.72
N THR A 55 17.26 10.86 3.15
CA THR A 55 15.98 10.68 3.81
C THR A 55 16.08 9.45 4.71
N SER A 56 15.06 9.21 5.53
CA SER A 56 14.94 7.91 6.20
C SER A 56 14.89 6.74 5.20
N LYS A 57 14.42 7.00 3.97
CA LYS A 57 14.23 6.01 2.91
C LYS A 57 15.45 5.81 2.01
N TYR A 58 15.99 6.88 1.45
CA TYR A 58 17.08 6.85 0.47
C TYR A 58 18.31 7.54 1.03
N SER A 59 19.47 6.91 0.89
CA SER A 59 20.75 7.51 1.28
C SER A 59 21.89 7.07 0.37
N MET A 60 22.96 7.87 0.35
CA MET A 60 24.20 7.57 -0.35
C MET A 60 25.37 8.12 0.46
N ASP A 61 26.48 7.38 0.50
CA ASP A 61 27.69 7.84 1.17
C ASP A 61 28.42 8.86 0.30
N LYS A 62 28.47 10.11 0.77
CA LYS A 62 29.08 11.22 0.03
C LYS A 62 30.58 11.02 -0.20
N TYR A 63 31.31 10.45 0.75
CA TYR A 63 32.76 10.28 0.64
C TYR A 63 33.11 9.14 -0.32
N GLN A 64 32.35 8.04 -0.29
CA GLN A 64 32.48 6.97 -1.28
C GLN A 64 32.10 7.43 -2.68
N ALA A 65 31.07 8.27 -2.80
CA ALA A 65 30.65 8.84 -4.07
C ALA A 65 31.74 9.72 -4.70
N LEU A 66 32.49 10.47 -3.88
CA LEU A 66 33.69 11.21 -4.29
C LEU A 66 34.87 10.31 -4.69
N ASN A 67 34.81 9.01 -4.44
CA ASN A 67 35.84 8.04 -4.83
C ASN A 67 35.33 7.06 -5.91
N GLY A 68 34.28 7.42 -6.65
CA GLY A 68 33.75 6.60 -7.74
C GLY A 68 32.70 5.55 -7.34
N ILE A 69 32.22 5.57 -6.10
CA ILE A 69 31.26 4.58 -5.56
C ILE A 69 29.98 5.29 -5.11
N ALA A 70 28.99 5.34 -5.99
CA ALA A 70 27.71 6.05 -5.82
C ALA A 70 26.55 5.10 -5.45
N ASN A 71 26.79 4.15 -4.56
CA ASN A 71 25.77 3.14 -4.21
C ASN A 71 24.54 3.78 -3.55
N LEU A 72 23.36 3.42 -4.04
CA LEU A 72 22.10 3.85 -3.43
C LEU A 72 21.69 2.86 -2.34
N ARG A 73 21.52 3.37 -1.13
CA ARG A 73 20.92 2.62 -0.02
C ARG A 73 19.44 2.94 0.08
N ILE A 74 18.61 1.91 0.06
CA ILE A 74 17.16 2.00 0.28
C ILE A 74 16.84 1.27 1.59
N SER A 75 16.36 2.02 2.57
CA SER A 75 16.00 1.48 3.88
C SER A 75 14.62 0.83 3.85
N ASN A 76 14.45 -0.27 4.59
CA ASN A 76 13.18 -0.97 4.80
C ASN A 76 12.37 -1.16 3.50
N ILE A 77 12.87 -2.04 2.63
CA ILE A 77 12.26 -2.33 1.32
C ILE A 77 10.80 -2.77 1.49
N SER A 78 9.93 -2.14 0.71
CA SER A 78 8.52 -2.46 0.55
C SER A 78 8.25 -2.92 -0.87
N VAL A 79 7.09 -3.55 -1.10
CA VAL A 79 6.67 -3.97 -2.44
C VAL A 79 6.56 -2.78 -3.41
N ALA A 80 6.28 -1.58 -2.90
CA ALA A 80 6.17 -0.36 -3.69
C ALA A 80 7.53 0.13 -4.23
N ASP A 81 8.65 -0.24 -3.60
CA ASP A 81 9.99 0.20 -4.02
C ASP A 81 10.48 -0.48 -5.30
N ARG A 82 9.75 -1.47 -5.82
CA ARG A 82 10.02 -2.06 -7.12
C ARG A 82 9.95 -1.00 -8.21
N GLY A 83 10.76 -1.14 -9.24
CA GLY A 83 10.73 -0.24 -10.38
C GLY A 83 12.10 0.05 -10.95
N ILE A 84 12.20 1.16 -11.67
CA ILE A 84 13.38 1.51 -12.43
C ILE A 84 14.14 2.58 -11.67
N TYR A 85 15.40 2.28 -11.35
CA TYR A 85 16.32 3.21 -10.75
C TYR A 85 17.39 3.60 -11.76
N LYS A 86 17.76 4.87 -11.80
CA LYS A 86 18.77 5.38 -12.73
C LYS A 86 19.83 6.13 -11.95
N CYS A 87 21.06 5.64 -12.03
CA CYS A 87 22.25 6.34 -11.53
C CYS A 87 22.79 7.21 -12.66
N SER A 88 22.94 8.50 -12.44
CA SER A 88 23.42 9.46 -13.42
C SER A 88 24.60 10.22 -12.86
N VAL A 89 25.73 10.17 -13.55
CA VAL A 89 26.96 10.88 -13.17
C VAL A 89 27.28 11.88 -14.27
N SER A 90 27.36 13.15 -13.89
CA SER A 90 27.67 14.27 -14.77
C SER A 90 28.93 14.96 -14.28
N TYR A 91 29.84 15.32 -15.19
CA TYR A 91 31.00 16.16 -14.92
C TYR A 91 31.43 16.87 -16.20
N ALA A 92 31.80 16.12 -17.25
CA ALA A 92 32.09 16.61 -18.60
C ALA A 92 31.20 15.96 -19.67
N GLN A 93 30.81 14.70 -19.42
CA GLN A 93 29.82 13.97 -20.20
C GLN A 93 28.81 13.34 -19.25
N LEU A 94 27.58 13.19 -19.73
CA LEU A 94 26.54 12.50 -18.99
C LEU A 94 26.74 10.99 -19.15
N ARG A 95 26.93 10.29 -18.03
CA ARG A 95 26.95 8.83 -17.99
C ARG A 95 25.78 8.34 -17.15
N GLN A 96 25.06 7.33 -17.63
CA GLN A 96 23.90 6.79 -16.94
C GLN A 96 23.93 5.26 -16.90
N GLN A 97 23.39 4.70 -15.82
CA GLN A 97 23.12 3.29 -15.65
C GLN A 97 21.70 3.12 -15.12
N THR A 98 20.91 2.32 -15.82
CA THR A 98 19.56 1.95 -15.40
C THR A 98 19.61 0.56 -14.76
N ILE A 99 18.94 0.42 -13.61
CA ILE A 99 18.82 -0.82 -12.85
C ILE A 99 17.35 -1.07 -12.55
N THR A 100 16.85 -2.24 -12.91
CA THR A 100 15.50 -2.68 -12.52
C THR A 100 15.57 -3.37 -11.16
N VAL A 101 14.91 -2.78 -10.15
CA VAL A 101 14.81 -3.35 -8.81
C VAL A 101 13.56 -4.21 -8.72
N SER A 102 13.76 -5.49 -8.44
CA SER A 102 12.70 -6.44 -8.11
C SER A 102 12.67 -6.67 -6.59
N VAL A 103 11.48 -6.97 -6.06
CA VAL A 103 11.29 -7.27 -4.64
C VAL A 103 10.90 -8.73 -4.51
N GLN A 104 11.41 -9.40 -3.49
CA GLN A 104 11.06 -10.76 -3.14
C GLN A 104 10.73 -10.87 -1.65
N ALA A 105 9.73 -11.69 -1.32
CA ALA A 105 9.36 -12.03 0.05
C ALA A 105 9.17 -13.55 0.17
N VAL A 106 9.75 -14.12 1.21
CA VAL A 106 9.76 -15.57 1.44
C VAL A 106 8.41 -16.04 2.00
N PRO A 107 7.76 -17.04 1.38
CA PRO A 107 6.50 -17.58 1.91
C PRO A 107 6.68 -18.20 3.29
N LYS A 108 5.70 -17.98 4.16
CA LYS A 108 5.55 -18.69 5.43
C LYS A 108 4.41 -19.69 5.31
N ILE A 109 4.68 -20.96 5.64
CA ILE A 109 3.68 -22.04 5.64
C ILE A 109 3.16 -22.27 7.07
N THR A 110 1.85 -22.23 7.24
CA THR A 110 1.13 -22.59 8.47
C THR A 110 0.17 -23.75 8.18
N VAL A 111 0.20 -24.79 9.00
CA VAL A 111 -0.75 -25.91 8.92
C VAL A 111 -1.97 -25.56 9.77
N VAL A 112 -3.18 -25.68 9.21
CA VAL A 112 -4.42 -25.22 9.86
C VAL A 112 -5.15 -26.36 10.58
N ASN A 113 -5.19 -27.55 9.98
CA ASN A 113 -5.83 -28.73 10.56
C ASN A 113 -4.85 -29.91 10.55
N ASP A 114 -4.71 -30.55 11.69
CA ASP A 114 -3.95 -31.77 11.96
C ASP A 114 -4.84 -32.97 12.33
N ASP A 115 -6.04 -32.71 12.84
CA ASP A 115 -7.02 -33.75 13.18
C ASP A 115 -7.68 -34.37 11.96
N VAL A 116 -7.56 -35.69 11.83
CA VAL A 116 -8.12 -36.47 10.71
C VAL A 116 -8.75 -37.78 11.20
N MET A 117 -9.71 -38.30 10.45
CA MET A 117 -10.39 -39.57 10.77
C MET A 117 -10.10 -40.64 9.73
N ILE A 118 -9.88 -41.87 10.19
CA ILE A 118 -9.76 -43.02 9.29
C ILE A 118 -11.09 -43.34 8.61
N ASN A 119 -11.01 -43.84 7.38
CA ASN A 119 -12.12 -44.31 6.54
C ASN A 119 -13.16 -43.22 6.23
N LYS A 120 -12.85 -41.95 6.50
CA LYS A 120 -13.67 -40.79 6.18
C LYS A 120 -12.91 -39.82 5.27
N THR A 121 -13.66 -38.95 4.63
CA THR A 121 -13.11 -37.86 3.83
C THR A 121 -12.52 -36.81 4.77
N ASN A 122 -11.25 -36.47 4.55
CA ASN A 122 -10.52 -35.48 5.31
C ASN A 122 -10.09 -34.31 4.43
N PHE A 123 -10.00 -33.14 5.06
CA PHE A 123 -9.46 -31.91 4.46
C PHE A 123 -8.20 -31.50 5.21
N LEU A 124 -7.05 -31.62 4.54
CA LEU A 124 -5.81 -31.01 5.03
C LEU A 124 -5.70 -29.62 4.45
N CYS A 125 -5.24 -28.65 5.25
CA CYS A 125 -5.07 -27.28 4.79
C CYS A 125 -3.72 -26.69 5.21
N CYS A 126 -3.09 -26.03 4.26
CA CYS A 126 -1.92 -25.20 4.47
C CYS A 126 -2.22 -23.77 4.01
N GLU A 127 -1.92 -22.81 4.88
CA GLU A 127 -1.90 -21.39 4.58
C GLU A 127 -0.47 -20.99 4.22
N ILE A 128 -0.31 -20.39 3.04
CA ILE A 128 0.94 -19.82 2.57
C ILE A 128 0.77 -18.31 2.60
N SER A 129 1.57 -17.62 3.40
CA SER A 129 1.43 -16.17 3.64
C SER A 129 2.72 -15.40 3.41
N GLY A 130 2.59 -14.09 3.16
CA GLY A 130 3.70 -13.14 3.12
C GLY A 130 4.66 -13.27 1.93
N PHE A 131 4.23 -13.88 0.82
CA PHE A 131 5.10 -14.10 -0.33
C PHE A 131 4.94 -13.03 -1.41
N TYR A 132 6.00 -12.80 -2.17
CA TYR A 132 5.99 -11.88 -3.31
C TYR A 132 7.15 -12.22 -4.24
N PRO A 133 6.99 -12.24 -5.59
CA PRO A 133 5.78 -11.93 -6.38
C PRO A 133 4.67 -12.98 -6.29
N VAL A 134 3.61 -12.84 -7.10
CA VAL A 134 2.40 -13.67 -7.03
C VAL A 134 2.61 -15.12 -7.50
N ASP A 135 3.54 -15.35 -8.42
CA ASP A 135 3.74 -16.66 -9.03
C ASP A 135 4.32 -17.65 -8.02
N ILE A 136 3.52 -18.66 -7.67
CA ILE A 136 3.85 -19.67 -6.67
C ILE A 136 3.35 -21.03 -7.14
N ASN A 137 4.05 -22.09 -6.77
CA ASN A 137 3.62 -23.47 -7.02
C ASN A 137 3.51 -24.21 -5.69
N ILE A 138 2.35 -24.82 -5.45
CA ILE A 138 2.03 -25.53 -4.22
C ILE A 138 1.73 -26.98 -4.57
N THR A 139 2.42 -27.90 -3.90
CA THR A 139 2.28 -29.34 -4.15
C THR A 139 2.10 -30.06 -2.82
N TRP A 140 1.09 -30.92 -2.74
CA TRP A 140 0.90 -31.82 -1.61
C TRP A 140 1.65 -33.12 -1.86
N LEU A 141 2.37 -33.62 -0.85
CA LEU A 141 3.14 -34.85 -0.95
C LEU A 141 2.68 -35.86 0.10
N ARG A 142 2.72 -37.15 -0.27
CA ARG A 142 2.66 -38.31 0.64
C ARG A 142 3.95 -39.09 0.47
N ASP A 143 4.76 -39.18 1.52
CA ASP A 143 6.07 -39.84 1.51
C ASP A 143 7.00 -39.35 0.38
N GLY A 144 6.87 -38.06 0.01
CA GLY A 144 7.64 -37.44 -1.06
C GLY A 144 6.98 -37.48 -2.44
N GLU A 145 5.94 -38.30 -2.64
CA GLU A 145 5.23 -38.43 -3.91
C GLU A 145 4.07 -37.44 -4.03
N PRO A 146 3.88 -36.78 -5.18
CA PRO A 146 2.84 -35.77 -5.37
C PRO A 146 1.43 -36.37 -5.34
N LEU A 147 0.53 -35.66 -4.65
CA LEU A 147 -0.89 -35.99 -4.58
C LEU A 147 -1.70 -35.11 -5.54
N GLY A 148 -2.76 -35.69 -6.12
CA GLY A 148 -3.74 -34.96 -6.92
C GLY A 148 -4.86 -34.33 -6.07
N ASN A 149 -5.89 -33.78 -6.72
CA ASN A 149 -7.08 -33.19 -6.08
C ASN A 149 -6.77 -32.02 -5.12
N VAL A 150 -5.78 -31.20 -5.49
CA VAL A 150 -5.45 -29.96 -4.79
C VAL A 150 -6.51 -28.91 -5.11
N LEU A 151 -7.02 -28.27 -4.06
CA LEU A 151 -7.94 -27.15 -4.11
C LEU A 151 -7.22 -25.91 -3.61
N GLU A 152 -6.87 -25.02 -4.54
CA GLU A 152 -6.34 -23.71 -4.19
C GLU A 152 -7.47 -22.77 -3.84
N GLY A 153 -7.32 -22.11 -2.70
CA GLY A 153 -8.19 -21.04 -2.26
C GLY A 153 -7.97 -19.77 -3.06
N LYS A 154 -8.77 -18.75 -2.76
CA LYS A 154 -8.63 -17.44 -3.40
C LYS A 154 -7.33 -16.76 -2.94
N LEU A 155 -6.53 -16.31 -3.90
CA LEU A 155 -5.40 -15.42 -3.67
C LEU A 155 -5.85 -14.14 -2.95
N GLN A 156 -5.12 -13.78 -1.89
CA GLN A 156 -5.36 -12.60 -1.08
C GLN A 156 -4.20 -11.61 -1.23
N ASN A 157 -4.54 -10.32 -1.33
CA ASN A 157 -3.59 -9.22 -1.26
C ASN A 157 -3.51 -8.70 0.17
N ASN A 158 -2.31 -8.68 0.73
CA ASN A 158 -2.05 -8.17 2.06
C ASN A 158 -1.82 -6.64 2.04
N PRO A 159 -2.05 -5.95 3.17
CA PRO A 159 -1.82 -4.51 3.27
C PRO A 159 -0.36 -4.07 3.01
N ASP A 160 0.61 -4.96 3.27
CA ASP A 160 2.03 -4.74 3.00
C ASP A 160 2.43 -4.95 1.52
N GLY A 161 1.45 -5.29 0.67
CA GLY A 161 1.61 -5.57 -0.75
C GLY A 161 2.00 -7.02 -1.08
N THR A 162 2.21 -7.88 -0.09
CA THR A 162 2.47 -9.31 -0.30
C THR A 162 1.18 -10.09 -0.61
N TYR A 163 1.34 -11.37 -0.94
CA TYR A 163 0.25 -12.28 -1.23
C TYR A 163 0.10 -13.35 -0.15
N SER A 164 -1.11 -13.90 -0.06
CA SER A 164 -1.41 -15.08 0.75
C SER A 164 -2.41 -15.96 0.02
N ILE A 165 -2.29 -17.27 0.17
CA ILE A 165 -3.16 -18.26 -0.47
C ILE A 165 -3.27 -19.48 0.42
N ASN A 166 -4.45 -20.07 0.46
CA ASN A 166 -4.68 -21.34 1.13
C ASN A 166 -4.66 -22.46 0.09
N SER A 167 -4.09 -23.59 0.44
CA SER A 167 -4.19 -24.81 -0.35
C SER A 167 -4.81 -25.89 0.53
N SER A 168 -5.72 -26.65 -0.05
CA SER A 168 -6.35 -27.79 0.60
C SER A 168 -6.24 -29.02 -0.28
N ILE A 169 -6.27 -30.20 0.35
CA ILE A 169 -6.40 -31.47 -0.35
C ILE A 169 -7.47 -32.32 0.31
N ILE A 170 -8.25 -33.01 -0.53
CA ILE A 170 -9.28 -33.94 -0.10
C ILE A 170 -8.75 -35.37 -0.22
N LEU A 171 -8.71 -36.09 0.90
CA LEU A 171 -8.19 -37.46 0.96
C LEU A 171 -9.07 -38.35 1.83
N ARG A 172 -9.15 -39.64 1.48
CA ARG A 172 -9.72 -40.66 2.37
C ARG A 172 -8.55 -41.44 2.96
N LEU A 173 -8.31 -41.27 4.26
CA LEU A 173 -7.17 -41.89 4.94
C LEU A 173 -7.53 -43.31 5.41
N THR A 174 -6.58 -44.22 5.30
CA THR A 174 -6.69 -45.61 5.79
C THR A 174 -5.79 -45.83 7.01
N GLU A 175 -5.88 -47.01 7.64
CA GLU A 175 -4.98 -47.41 8.73
C GLU A 175 -3.49 -47.38 8.31
N GLU A 176 -3.18 -47.66 7.04
CA GLU A 176 -1.81 -47.59 6.51
C GLU A 176 -1.25 -46.16 6.48
N ASP A 177 -2.12 -45.15 6.41
CA ASP A 177 -1.69 -43.75 6.35
C ASP A 177 -1.25 -43.22 7.72
N ARG A 178 -1.39 -44.00 8.81
CA ARG A 178 -0.95 -43.60 10.17
C ARG A 178 0.54 -43.36 10.30
N GLU A 179 1.33 -44.07 9.52
CA GLU A 179 2.80 -43.98 9.55
C GLU A 179 3.36 -43.21 8.36
N ARG A 180 2.49 -42.67 7.49
CA ARG A 180 2.89 -41.92 6.30
C ARG A 180 3.05 -40.45 6.62
N ASN A 181 4.03 -39.84 5.97
CA ASN A 181 4.30 -38.41 6.12
C ASN A 181 3.57 -37.61 5.03
N PHE A 182 2.77 -36.63 5.46
CA PHE A 182 2.12 -35.70 4.56
C PHE A 182 2.82 -34.35 4.64
N SER A 183 3.08 -33.71 3.51
CA SER A 183 3.70 -32.40 3.49
C SER A 183 3.11 -31.47 2.44
N CYS A 184 3.13 -30.17 2.75
CA CYS A 184 2.89 -29.11 1.79
C CYS A 184 4.23 -28.56 1.32
N ARG A 185 4.51 -28.70 0.03
CA ARG A 185 5.70 -28.21 -0.65
C ARG A 185 5.37 -26.93 -1.40
N VAL A 186 6.16 -25.90 -1.16
CA VAL A 186 6.04 -24.59 -1.81
C VAL A 186 7.30 -24.31 -2.61
N GLN A 187 7.12 -23.99 -3.89
CA GLN A 187 8.16 -23.47 -4.75
C GLN A 187 7.82 -22.03 -5.13
N HIS A 188 8.79 -21.14 -4.95
CA HIS A 188 8.65 -19.72 -5.18
C HIS A 188 10.02 -19.12 -5.50
N VAL A 189 10.07 -18.03 -6.30
CA VAL A 189 11.34 -17.45 -6.79
C VAL A 189 12.25 -16.92 -5.67
N SER A 190 11.69 -16.58 -4.51
CA SER A 190 12.45 -16.14 -3.34
C SER A 190 13.12 -17.29 -2.57
N LEU A 191 12.84 -18.53 -2.93
CA LEU A 191 13.36 -19.72 -2.26
C LEU A 191 14.44 -20.37 -3.13
N PRO A 192 15.67 -20.57 -2.61
CA PRO A 192 16.72 -21.25 -3.37
C PRO A 192 16.37 -22.73 -3.61
N THR A 193 15.63 -23.35 -2.70
CA THR A 193 15.09 -24.70 -2.81
C THR A 193 13.65 -24.73 -2.32
N PRO A 194 12.80 -25.64 -2.81
CA PRO A 194 11.41 -25.73 -2.36
C PRO A 194 11.30 -25.95 -0.85
N LEU A 195 10.36 -25.24 -0.23
CA LEU A 195 10.10 -25.31 1.20
C LEU A 195 9.04 -26.38 1.47
N ASN A 196 9.40 -27.41 2.23
CA ASN A 196 8.47 -28.46 2.66
C ASN A 196 8.06 -28.23 4.10
N LYS A 197 6.76 -28.33 4.37
CA LYS A 197 6.22 -28.35 5.73
C LYS A 197 5.47 -29.65 5.96
N ASP A 198 6.01 -30.50 6.83
CA ASP A 198 5.36 -31.74 7.25
C ASP A 198 4.16 -31.44 8.16
N LEU A 199 3.11 -32.23 7.99
CA LEU A 199 1.91 -32.21 8.81
C LEU A 199 2.02 -33.32 9.86
N GLN A 200 1.85 -32.94 11.12
CA GLN A 200 1.64 -33.91 12.19
C GLN A 200 0.17 -34.27 12.16
N LEU A 201 -0.19 -35.48 11.71
CA LEU A 201 -1.60 -35.89 11.64
C LEU A 201 -2.00 -36.61 12.93
N TYR A 202 -3.04 -36.12 13.59
CA TYR A 202 -3.68 -36.81 14.70
C TYR A 202 -4.86 -37.61 14.16
N ILE A 203 -4.66 -38.92 14.06
CA ILE A 203 -5.63 -39.83 13.44
C ILE A 203 -6.54 -40.45 14.50
N TYR A 204 -7.83 -40.11 14.43
CA TYR A 204 -8.85 -40.66 15.32
C TYR A 204 -9.58 -41.85 14.67
N GLY A 205 -9.96 -42.80 15.52
CA GLY A 205 -10.92 -43.86 15.19
C GLY A 205 -12.32 -43.28 14.96
N ASP A 206 -13.22 -44.12 14.44
CA ASP A 206 -14.51 -43.77 13.84
C ASP A 206 -15.56 -43.13 14.80
N GLU A 207 -15.26 -41.95 15.35
CA GLU A 207 -16.23 -41.09 16.06
C GLU A 207 -16.37 -39.74 15.36
N LYS A 208 -17.55 -39.13 15.50
CA LYS A 208 -18.08 -38.05 14.62
C LYS A 208 -17.26 -36.74 14.70
N MET A 209 -16.30 -36.53 13.81
CA MET A 209 -15.64 -35.22 13.64
C MET A 209 -15.47 -34.85 12.16
N SER A 210 -16.47 -34.24 11.50
CA SER A 210 -16.31 -33.80 10.11
C SER A 210 -15.25 -32.70 9.99
N SER A 211 -14.12 -32.97 9.32
CA SER A 211 -13.18 -31.93 8.92
C SER A 211 -13.79 -31.10 7.77
N LEU A 212 -13.52 -29.80 7.77
CA LEU A 212 -14.01 -28.84 6.79
C LEU A 212 -12.84 -28.29 5.98
N PRO A 213 -13.05 -27.95 4.69
CA PRO A 213 -12.06 -27.21 3.92
C PRO A 213 -11.81 -25.84 4.57
N CYS A 214 -10.58 -25.34 4.47
CA CYS A 214 -10.32 -24.00 4.96
C CYS A 214 -11.04 -22.98 4.07
N THR A 215 -11.88 -22.18 4.72
CA THR A 215 -12.50 -21.02 4.11
C THR A 215 -11.79 -19.78 4.62
N ASN A 216 -11.68 -18.74 3.81
CA ASN A 216 -11.11 -17.48 4.26
C ASN A 216 -12.04 -16.89 5.33
N ASP A 217 -11.54 -16.74 6.57
CA ASP A 217 -12.33 -16.33 7.75
C ASP A 217 -13.03 -14.95 7.57
N ARG A 218 -12.59 -14.17 6.57
CA ARG A 218 -13.21 -12.91 6.14
C ARG A 218 -14.64 -13.09 5.59
N ASP A 219 -15.06 -14.28 5.19
CA ASP A 219 -16.45 -14.54 4.77
C ASP A 219 -17.36 -14.98 5.94
N ARG A 220 -16.82 -15.34 7.10
CA ARG A 220 -17.62 -15.58 8.32
C ARG A 220 -18.12 -14.28 8.96
N PHE A 221 -17.33 -13.20 8.89
CA PHE A 221 -17.63 -11.94 9.57
C PHE A 221 -18.54 -10.96 8.80
N LYS A 222 -18.71 -11.13 7.49
CA LYS A 222 -19.65 -10.30 6.71
C LYS A 222 -21.11 -10.57 7.11
N SER A 223 -21.43 -11.82 7.47
CA SER A 223 -22.79 -12.20 7.86
C SER A 223 -23.18 -11.64 9.23
N ALA A 224 -22.24 -11.64 10.20
CA ALA A 224 -22.51 -11.13 11.55
C ALA A 224 -22.65 -9.59 11.62
N THR A 225 -21.93 -8.85 10.77
CA THR A 225 -21.92 -7.37 10.80
C THR A 225 -23.18 -6.76 10.18
N ILE A 226 -23.76 -7.41 9.16
CA ILE A 226 -25.01 -6.94 8.50
C ILE A 226 -26.21 -7.02 9.45
N ILE A 227 -26.22 -8.00 10.35
CA ILE A 227 -27.32 -8.22 11.31
C ILE A 227 -27.33 -7.08 12.35
N LEU A 228 -26.19 -6.69 12.93
CA LEU A 228 -26.14 -5.62 13.95
C LEU A 228 -26.34 -4.21 13.37
N GLY A 229 -25.84 -3.93 12.17
CA GLY A 229 -26.00 -2.62 11.52
C GLY A 229 -27.44 -2.33 11.07
N SER A 230 -28.19 -3.36 10.67
CA SER A 230 -29.59 -3.21 10.24
C SER A 230 -30.54 -2.91 11.40
N PHE A 231 -30.33 -3.50 12.59
CA PHE A 231 -31.16 -3.18 13.77
C PHE A 231 -31.00 -1.71 14.23
N LEU A 232 -29.78 -1.18 14.22
CA LEU A 232 -29.54 0.23 14.57
C LEU A 232 -30.16 1.19 13.55
N GLY A 233 -29.99 0.93 12.25
CA GLY A 233 -30.58 1.76 11.20
C GLY A 233 -32.12 1.78 11.23
N VAL A 234 -32.76 0.62 11.44
CA VAL A 234 -34.22 0.51 11.57
C VAL A 234 -34.72 1.22 12.83
N SER A 235 -34.00 1.13 13.96
CA SER A 235 -34.38 1.82 15.19
C SER A 235 -34.36 3.35 15.05
N VAL A 236 -33.33 3.89 14.39
CA VAL A 236 -33.21 5.34 14.15
C VAL A 236 -34.31 5.81 13.20
N LEU A 237 -34.61 5.05 12.15
CA LEU A 237 -35.69 5.37 11.21
C LEU A 237 -37.08 5.37 11.88
N LEU A 238 -37.33 4.42 12.78
CA LEU A 238 -38.60 4.39 13.53
C LEU A 238 -38.73 5.59 14.48
N LEU A 239 -37.63 6.02 15.12
CA LEU A 239 -37.63 7.19 16.00
C LEU A 239 -37.83 8.51 15.23
N THR A 240 -37.24 8.66 14.03
CA THR A 240 -37.45 9.86 13.19
C THR A 240 -38.89 9.93 12.66
N ILE A 241 -39.48 8.79 12.30
CA ILE A 241 -40.88 8.73 11.88
C ILE A 241 -41.81 9.07 13.06
N ALA A 242 -41.57 8.49 14.24
CA ALA A 242 -42.38 8.75 15.43
C ALA A 242 -42.35 10.24 15.85
N THR A 243 -41.17 10.86 15.81
CA THR A 243 -41.01 12.29 16.12
C THR A 243 -41.70 13.18 15.09
N ALA A 244 -41.58 12.87 13.79
CA ALA A 244 -42.30 13.60 12.74
C ALA A 244 -43.82 13.51 12.90
N ILE A 245 -44.34 12.33 13.24
CA ILE A 245 -45.77 12.13 13.52
C ILE A 245 -46.21 12.95 14.75
N ALA A 246 -45.42 12.93 15.83
CA ALA A 246 -45.72 13.71 17.03
C ALA A 246 -45.75 15.22 16.74
N ILE A 247 -44.77 15.74 16.00
CA ILE A 247 -44.73 17.14 15.56
C ILE A 247 -45.95 17.47 14.70
N TRP A 248 -46.32 16.61 13.75
CA TRP A 248 -47.51 16.79 12.93
C TRP A 248 -48.79 16.86 13.77
N PHE A 249 -48.93 15.99 14.78
CA PHE A 249 -50.08 16.03 15.71
C PHE A 249 -50.09 17.29 16.58
N LEU A 250 -48.92 17.76 17.04
CA LEU A 250 -48.80 19.01 17.79
C LEU A 250 -49.17 20.21 16.92
N CYS A 251 -48.68 20.26 15.68
CA CYS A 251 -49.02 21.31 14.71
C CYS A 251 -50.50 21.28 14.33
N LYS A 252 -51.12 20.10 14.21
CA LYS A 252 -52.57 19.97 13.95
C LYS A 252 -53.44 20.48 15.11
N LYS A 253 -52.90 20.51 16.33
CA LYS A 253 -53.63 20.97 17.54
C LYS A 253 -53.59 22.49 17.74
N GLN A 254 -52.77 23.20 16.97
CA GLN A 254 -52.60 24.66 17.05
C GLN A 254 -52.99 25.33 15.74
N THR A 255 -54.28 25.36 15.45
CA THR A 255 -54.87 26.47 14.69
C THR A 255 -55.59 27.39 15.67
N PRO A 256 -54.98 28.49 16.15
CA PRO A 256 -55.68 29.50 16.90
C PRO A 256 -56.37 30.50 15.95
N GLU A 257 -57.60 30.83 16.30
CA GLU A 257 -58.47 31.81 15.69
C GLU A 257 -57.92 33.24 15.85
N ARG A 258 -58.24 34.10 14.88
CA ARG A 258 -57.79 35.48 14.69
C ARG A 258 -58.22 36.42 15.83
N ALA A 259 -57.33 37.33 16.25
CA ALA A 259 -57.70 38.56 16.97
C ALA A 259 -56.84 39.75 16.50
N ASP A 260 -57.51 40.79 16.02
CA ASP A 260 -56.99 42.12 15.68
C ASP A 260 -56.54 42.88 16.94
N ALA A 261 -55.44 43.65 16.87
CA ALA A 261 -55.26 44.90 17.62
C ALA A 261 -54.01 45.70 17.16
N SER A 262 -54.28 46.78 16.43
CA SER A 262 -53.70 48.15 16.54
C SER A 262 -52.18 48.40 16.64
N ILE A 263 -51.68 49.11 15.62
CA ILE A 263 -50.42 49.86 15.55
C ILE A 263 -50.48 51.12 16.45
N PRO A 264 -49.35 51.51 17.08
CA PRO A 264 -48.92 52.90 16.95
C PRO A 264 -47.44 53.04 16.56
N MET A 265 -47.18 54.03 15.69
CA MET A 265 -45.84 54.56 15.39
C MET A 265 -45.29 55.35 16.57
N ASN A 266 -43.97 55.30 16.82
CA ASN A 266 -43.13 56.50 17.03
C ASN A 266 -41.61 56.14 17.04
N PRO A 267 -40.65 57.10 17.12
CA PRO A 267 -39.87 57.52 15.97
C PRO A 267 -38.34 57.33 16.14
N VAL A 268 -37.64 57.64 15.06
CA VAL A 268 -36.19 57.84 14.99
C VAL A 268 -35.72 58.84 16.05
N GLN A 269 -34.70 58.46 16.83
CA GLN A 269 -33.85 59.39 17.57
C GLN A 269 -32.39 59.20 17.13
N ARG A 270 -31.96 60.25 16.44
CA ARG A 270 -30.62 60.67 16.09
C ARG A 270 -29.82 60.95 17.36
N ASN A 271 -28.56 60.51 17.41
CA ASN A 271 -27.53 61.18 18.20
C ASN A 271 -26.26 61.24 17.35
N ASP A 272 -26.06 62.43 16.79
CA ASP A 272 -24.82 62.91 16.20
C ASP A 272 -24.02 63.70 17.25
N GLY A 273 -22.69 63.70 17.09
CA GLY A 273 -21.77 64.71 17.63
C GLY A 273 -20.91 64.19 18.79
N GLU A 274 -19.59 64.37 18.84
CA GLU A 274 -18.60 65.20 18.12
C GLU A 274 -17.25 64.43 18.20
N ASN A 275 -16.38 64.29 17.19
CA ASN A 275 -15.75 65.17 16.19
C ASN A 275 -14.55 65.98 16.69
N ALA A 276 -13.34 65.59 16.24
CA ALA A 276 -12.13 66.40 15.96
C ALA A 276 -11.04 65.43 15.42
N ASN A 277 -10.80 65.30 14.10
CA ASN A 277 -9.94 66.11 13.20
C ASN A 277 -8.48 66.25 13.72
N ALA A 278 -7.39 65.98 12.98
CA ALA A 278 -7.06 66.27 11.57
C ALA A 278 -5.85 65.37 11.11
N ARG A 279 -5.77 64.93 9.83
CA ARG A 279 -4.90 65.44 8.71
C ARG A 279 -3.47 64.86 8.75
N GLU A 280 -2.74 64.41 7.72
CA GLU A 280 -2.70 64.28 6.24
C GLU A 280 -1.80 63.00 6.02
N GLU A 281 -1.72 62.25 4.92
CA GLU A 281 -1.16 62.65 3.62
C GLU A 281 -1.15 61.45 2.62
N SER A 282 -1.52 61.77 1.38
CA SER A 282 -1.02 61.29 0.08
C SER A 282 -1.09 59.82 -0.39
N GLU A 283 -1.85 59.66 -1.47
CA GLU A 283 -1.86 58.62 -2.52
C GLU A 283 -0.76 58.91 -3.59
N PRO A 284 -0.38 57.92 -4.43
CA PRO A 284 -0.55 58.19 -5.86
C PRO A 284 -1.09 56.99 -6.70
N GLU A 285 -1.71 57.39 -7.81
CA GLU A 285 -2.32 56.63 -8.91
C GLU A 285 -1.34 55.74 -9.72
N PRO A 286 -1.87 54.82 -10.57
CA PRO A 286 -1.09 54.00 -11.49
C PRO A 286 -0.94 54.64 -12.89
N GLU A 287 0.25 54.57 -13.47
CA GLU A 287 0.46 54.90 -14.89
C GLU A 287 0.28 53.67 -15.80
N GLN A 288 -0.31 53.94 -16.95
CA GLN A 288 -0.75 53.00 -17.98
C GLN A 288 0.00 53.31 -19.29
N ASN A 289 0.40 52.24 -19.98
CA ASN A 289 0.77 52.10 -21.40
C ASN A 289 2.03 52.84 -21.94
N ASP A 290 2.84 52.10 -22.70
CA ASP A 290 2.77 52.19 -24.16
C ASP A 290 3.44 51.00 -24.86
N GLU A 291 2.78 50.59 -25.93
CA GLU A 291 3.16 49.59 -26.93
C GLU A 291 4.36 50.06 -27.76
N GLU A 292 5.21 49.15 -28.22
CA GLU A 292 5.68 49.25 -29.60
C GLU A 292 5.99 47.86 -30.21
N GLU A 293 5.20 47.59 -31.23
CA GLU A 293 5.22 46.53 -32.22
C GLU A 293 6.34 46.75 -33.23
N ILE A 294 7.14 45.73 -33.58
CA ILE A 294 7.66 45.58 -34.95
C ILE A 294 7.65 44.10 -35.33
N GLU A 295 6.75 43.79 -36.26
CA GLU A 295 6.64 42.58 -37.05
C GLU A 295 7.62 42.60 -38.25
N HIS A 296 7.80 41.40 -38.84
CA HIS A 296 8.26 41.11 -40.21
C HIS A 296 9.79 40.94 -40.43
N LEU A 297 10.27 39.94 -41.20
CA LEU A 297 9.65 39.18 -42.29
C LEU A 297 10.41 37.84 -42.54
N ASN A 298 9.65 36.79 -42.89
CA ASN A 298 9.89 35.66 -43.83
C ASN A 298 11.13 35.76 -44.76
N GLN A 299 11.74 34.73 -45.35
CA GLN A 299 11.46 33.31 -45.66
C GLN A 299 12.74 32.77 -46.37
N GLU A 300 13.13 31.52 -46.13
CA GLU A 300 13.43 30.44 -47.12
C GLU A 300 13.92 29.18 -46.39
#